data_AF-A0A7X3SQ13-F1
#
_entry.id   AF-A0A7X3SQ13-F1
#
_cell.length_a   1.000
_cell.length_b   1.000
_cell.length_c   1.000
_cell.angle_alpha   90.00
_cell.angle_beta   90.00
_cell.angle_gamma   90.00
#
_symmetry.space_group_name_H-M   'P 1'
#
loop_
_entity.id
_entity.type
_entity.pdbx_description
1 polymer ?
#
loop_
_entity_poly.entity_id
_entity_poly.type
_entity_poly.pdbx_seq_one_letter_code
_entity_poly.pdbx_strand_id
1 'polypeptide(L)'
;MGIQQCWGYLVNLHDGFQDYTPGGLGFQTLLGLASRAVGLNWTHRERMPGVDSPYDKGSYGFNASPYTLMSFNKLPANHSFYGGYGFLKTPSAIDTAALQEIYGPNMQIATGNNVYSLPTANVKGTGWTTIWDAGGIDTISGARSTLPVSINLNQASLKVGDPNAAGYFSRQINVYGGFTIAKGTVIENAIGGGSNDLIVGNAGANVLNGGLGNDTLKGLGGRDVFLFKSSPNSNTNGTGSSTTTWRATRSNWRGHISARSRPSAEP
;
A
#
# COMPACT_ATOMS: atom_id res chain seq x y z
N MET A 1 -19.08 -1.22 -48.76
CA MET A 1 -18.70 -0.09 -47.88
C MET A 1 -17.42 -0.46 -47.16
N GLY A 2 -16.29 0.14 -47.54
CA GLY A 2 -15.02 -0.11 -46.88
C GLY A 2 -14.98 0.60 -45.53
N ILE A 3 -14.60 -0.13 -44.48
CA ILE A 3 -14.40 0.44 -43.14
C ILE A 3 -13.17 1.35 -43.24
N GLN A 4 -13.36 2.67 -43.20
CA GLN A 4 -12.23 3.58 -43.02
C GLN A 4 -11.73 3.44 -41.59
N GLN A 5 -10.51 2.91 -41.44
CA GLN A 5 -9.78 3.02 -40.19
C GLN A 5 -9.36 4.48 -40.01
N CYS A 6 -9.97 5.16 -39.05
CA CYS A 6 -9.52 6.48 -38.62
C CYS A 6 -8.28 6.31 -37.74
N TRP A 7 -7.10 6.59 -38.30
CA TRP A 7 -5.87 6.69 -37.51
C TRP A 7 -5.87 8.03 -36.77
N GLY A 8 -6.00 8.01 -35.44
CA GLY A 8 -5.73 9.16 -34.60
C GLY A 8 -4.25 9.19 -34.20
N TYR A 9 -3.54 10.30 -34.47
CA TYR A 9 -2.20 10.52 -33.93
C TYR A 9 -2.29 11.31 -32.62
N LEU A 10 -1.65 10.83 -31.57
CA LEU A 10 -1.55 11.56 -30.31
C LEU A 10 -0.60 12.75 -30.51
N VAL A 11 -1.13 13.96 -30.49
CA VAL A 11 -0.33 15.18 -30.63
C VAL A 11 0.42 15.44 -29.33
N ASN A 12 1.75 15.25 -29.35
CA ASN A 12 2.67 15.42 -28.22
C ASN A 12 2.89 16.90 -27.77
N LEU A 13 1.96 17.80 -28.11
CA LEU A 13 2.03 19.23 -27.75
C LEU A 13 1.26 19.56 -26.46
N HIS A 14 0.54 18.59 -25.89
CA HIS A 14 -0.14 18.73 -24.61
C HIS A 14 0.72 18.08 -23.51
N ASP A 15 0.93 18.79 -22.40
CA ASP A 15 1.72 18.32 -21.24
C ASP A 15 1.27 16.92 -20.74
N GLY A 16 0.01 16.56 -20.99
CA GLY A 16 -0.58 15.26 -20.64
C GLY A 16 -0.04 14.04 -21.41
N PHE A 17 0.77 14.22 -22.45
CA PHE A 17 1.41 13.15 -23.23
C PHE A 17 2.94 13.14 -23.11
N GLN A 18 3.49 13.93 -22.19
CA GLN A 18 4.90 13.92 -21.85
C GLN A 18 5.22 12.73 -20.91
N ASP A 19 6.30 12.01 -21.19
CA ASP A 19 6.80 10.84 -20.45
C ASP A 19 5.85 9.63 -20.31
N TYR A 20 6.05 8.65 -21.20
CA TYR A 20 5.32 7.37 -21.24
C TYR A 20 5.87 6.30 -20.29
N THR A 21 6.81 6.65 -19.41
CA THR A 21 7.34 5.70 -18.44
C THR A 21 6.33 5.44 -17.34
N PRO A 22 6.14 4.19 -16.86
CA PRO A 22 5.28 3.93 -15.72
C PRO A 22 5.58 4.86 -14.54
N GLY A 23 4.56 5.56 -14.05
CA GLY A 23 4.69 6.56 -12.98
C GLY A 23 4.88 8.00 -13.49
N GLY A 24 4.96 8.20 -14.81
CA GLY A 24 4.87 9.49 -15.48
C GLY A 24 3.43 9.87 -15.88
N LEU A 25 3.22 11.15 -16.18
CA LEU A 25 1.89 11.69 -16.52
C LEU A 25 1.37 11.12 -17.85
N GLY A 26 2.21 11.06 -18.89
CA GLY A 26 1.83 10.50 -20.20
C GLY A 26 1.38 9.04 -20.11
N PHE A 27 2.11 8.23 -19.32
CA PHE A 27 1.71 6.85 -19.04
C PHE A 27 0.34 6.79 -18.34
N GLN A 28 0.14 7.57 -17.27
CA GLN A 28 -1.14 7.59 -16.55
C GLN A 28 -2.30 8.03 -17.47
N THR A 29 -2.09 9.03 -18.32
CA THR A 29 -3.08 9.50 -19.29
C THR A 29 -3.48 8.37 -20.24
N LEU A 30 -2.51 7.66 -20.82
CA LEU A 30 -2.78 6.51 -21.69
C LEU A 30 -3.53 5.41 -20.95
N LEU A 31 -3.12 5.10 -19.73
CA LEU A 31 -3.76 4.09 -18.90
C LEU A 31 -5.21 4.47 -18.57
N GLY A 32 -5.47 5.75 -18.26
CA GLY A 32 -6.82 6.27 -18.06
C GLY A 32 -7.67 6.17 -19.33
N LEU A 33 -7.14 6.54 -20.49
CA LEU A 33 -7.85 6.40 -21.77
C LEU A 33 -8.15 4.93 -22.11
N ALA A 34 -7.20 4.03 -21.89
CA ALA A 34 -7.40 2.59 -22.07
C ALA A 34 -8.48 2.06 -21.11
N SER A 35 -8.45 2.47 -19.84
CA SER A 35 -9.45 2.08 -18.84
C SER A 35 -10.86 2.57 -19.23
N ARG A 36 -10.96 3.75 -19.85
CA ARG A 36 -12.23 4.25 -20.40
C ARG A 36 -12.70 3.48 -21.62
N ALA A 37 -11.79 3.08 -22.49
CA ALA A 37 -12.11 2.27 -23.67
C ALA A 37 -12.71 0.90 -23.27
N VAL A 38 -12.37 0.39 -22.08
CA VAL A 38 -12.91 -0.84 -21.50
C VAL A 38 -13.99 -0.59 -20.45
N GLY A 39 -14.67 0.56 -20.48
CA GLY A 39 -15.94 0.75 -19.77
C GLY A 39 -15.88 1.54 -18.46
N LEU A 40 -14.72 2.03 -18.01
CA LEU A 40 -14.69 3.02 -16.92
C LEU A 40 -15.14 4.40 -17.40
N ASN A 41 -15.76 5.18 -16.53
CA ASN A 41 -16.18 6.55 -16.84
C ASN A 41 -15.62 7.56 -15.83
N TRP A 42 -15.60 8.83 -16.22
CA TRP A 42 -15.17 9.90 -15.34
C TRP A 42 -16.02 9.95 -14.06
N THR A 43 -15.37 10.14 -12.92
CA THR A 43 -16.00 10.15 -11.59
C THR A 43 -17.15 11.15 -11.43
N HIS A 44 -17.06 12.31 -12.08
CA HIS A 44 -18.09 13.36 -12.04
C HIS A 44 -19.34 13.03 -12.87
N ARG A 45 -19.26 12.07 -13.80
CA ARG A 45 -20.42 11.61 -14.57
C ARG A 45 -21.21 10.54 -13.84
N GLU A 46 -20.50 9.68 -13.10
CA GLU A 46 -21.08 8.58 -12.32
C GLU A 46 -21.44 8.98 -10.88
N ARG A 47 -21.30 10.27 -10.53
CA ARG A 47 -21.60 10.82 -9.19
C ARG A 47 -20.94 10.03 -8.06
N MET A 48 -19.63 9.81 -8.18
CA MET A 48 -18.82 9.32 -7.07
C MET A 48 -19.14 10.12 -5.79
N PRO A 49 -19.22 9.51 -4.59
CA PRO A 49 -19.70 10.20 -3.39
C PRO A 49 -19.01 11.55 -3.13
N GLY A 50 -19.80 12.62 -3.07
CA GLY A 50 -19.33 13.99 -2.84
C GLY A 50 -18.67 14.65 -4.06
N VAL A 51 -18.87 14.14 -5.28
CA VAL A 51 -18.38 14.78 -6.51
C VAL A 51 -19.53 15.46 -7.24
N ASP A 52 -19.60 16.78 -7.13
CA ASP A 52 -20.62 17.58 -7.81
C ASP A 52 -20.09 18.28 -9.08
N SER A 53 -18.78 18.30 -9.29
CA SER A 53 -18.15 18.85 -10.48
C SER A 53 -16.86 18.11 -10.86
N PRO A 54 -16.32 18.26 -12.08
CA PRO A 54 -15.07 17.62 -12.49
C PRO A 54 -13.87 17.92 -11.59
N TYR A 55 -13.87 19.04 -10.88
CA TYR A 55 -12.77 19.51 -10.03
C TYR A 55 -13.01 19.33 -8.54
N ASP A 56 -14.16 18.77 -8.17
CA ASP A 56 -14.44 18.40 -6.79
C ASP A 56 -13.61 17.18 -6.40
N LYS A 57 -12.95 17.22 -5.24
CA LYS A 57 -12.11 16.11 -4.78
C LYS A 57 -12.93 14.94 -4.23
N GLY A 58 -14.24 15.09 -4.07
CA GLY A 58 -15.07 14.02 -3.55
C GLY A 58 -14.88 13.80 -2.05
N SER A 59 -15.71 12.93 -1.50
CA SER A 59 -15.59 12.47 -0.11
C SER A 59 -14.18 11.91 0.13
N TYR A 60 -13.54 12.39 1.21
CA TYR A 60 -12.17 12.02 1.60
C TYR A 60 -11.08 12.28 0.55
N GLY A 61 -11.39 13.01 -0.53
CA GLY A 61 -10.44 13.30 -1.59
C GLY A 61 -10.24 12.19 -2.61
N PHE A 62 -11.12 11.18 -2.65
CA PHE A 62 -10.95 10.02 -3.52
C PHE A 62 -11.15 10.30 -5.01
N ASN A 63 -11.81 11.40 -5.38
CA ASN A 63 -11.82 11.86 -6.76
C ASN A 63 -10.53 12.65 -7.06
N ALA A 64 -9.39 11.97 -6.99
CA ALA A 64 -8.08 12.49 -7.37
C ALA A 64 -7.06 11.36 -7.55
N SER A 65 -6.02 11.59 -8.36
CA SER A 65 -4.82 10.76 -8.33
C SER A 65 -4.13 10.86 -6.96
N PRO A 66 -3.67 9.75 -6.35
CA PRO A 66 -3.56 8.40 -6.93
C PRO A 66 -4.72 7.44 -6.58
N TYR A 67 -5.88 7.94 -6.15
CA TYR A 67 -7.02 7.10 -5.78
C TYR A 67 -7.91 6.66 -6.95
N THR A 68 -7.83 7.33 -8.10
CA THR A 68 -8.48 6.89 -9.34
C THR A 68 -7.82 7.52 -10.57
N LEU A 69 -7.77 6.74 -11.66
CA LEU A 69 -7.40 7.20 -13.00
C LEU A 69 -8.49 8.08 -13.63
N MET A 70 -9.74 7.97 -13.16
CA MET A 70 -10.92 8.59 -13.76
C MET A 70 -11.17 10.01 -13.21
N SER A 71 -10.13 10.65 -12.66
CA SER A 71 -10.18 12.00 -12.13
C SER A 71 -9.18 12.92 -12.83
N PHE A 72 -9.56 14.20 -12.96
CA PHE A 72 -8.64 15.26 -13.35
C PHE A 72 -7.85 15.83 -12.16
N ASN A 73 -8.29 15.56 -10.93
CA ASN A 73 -7.69 16.10 -9.71
C ASN A 73 -6.47 15.30 -9.26
N LYS A 74 -5.63 15.93 -8.44
CA LYS A 74 -4.35 15.38 -7.98
C LYS A 74 -4.09 15.69 -6.50
N LEU A 75 -3.47 14.76 -5.79
CA LEU A 75 -3.09 14.90 -4.38
C LEU A 75 -1.63 14.48 -4.13
N PRO A 76 -0.86 15.26 -3.34
CA PRO A 76 -1.13 16.65 -2.94
C PRO A 76 -1.05 17.60 -4.16
N ALA A 77 -1.69 18.77 -4.06
CA ALA A 77 -1.74 19.75 -5.16
C ALA A 77 -0.35 20.24 -5.63
N ASN A 78 0.67 20.12 -4.77
CA ASN A 78 2.05 20.57 -5.01
C ASN A 78 2.93 19.49 -5.67
N HIS A 79 2.36 18.44 -6.24
CA HIS A 79 3.14 17.46 -6.98
C HIS A 79 3.75 18.12 -8.23
N SER A 80 5.04 18.45 -8.17
CA SER A 80 5.71 19.21 -9.22
C SER A 80 5.70 18.44 -10.54
N PHE A 81 5.01 19.02 -11.53
CA PHE A 81 4.82 18.48 -12.90
C PHE A 81 6.12 18.22 -13.66
N TYR A 82 7.24 18.76 -13.19
CA TYR A 82 8.54 18.68 -13.85
C TYR A 82 9.36 17.44 -13.49
N GLY A 83 8.91 16.62 -12.52
CA GLY A 83 9.67 15.46 -12.04
C GLY A 83 9.56 14.19 -12.90
N GLY A 84 8.50 14.02 -13.70
CA GLY A 84 8.27 12.80 -14.49
C GLY A 84 8.02 11.54 -13.64
N TYR A 85 7.59 11.69 -12.39
CA TYR A 85 7.31 10.59 -11.47
C TYR A 85 6.06 10.88 -10.62
N GLY A 86 5.64 9.87 -9.86
CA GLY A 86 4.64 9.90 -8.81
C GLY A 86 3.18 9.81 -9.26
N PHE A 87 2.98 9.42 -10.52
CA PHE A 87 1.68 9.10 -11.10
C PHE A 87 1.35 7.61 -10.93
N LEU A 88 0.10 7.23 -11.20
CA LEU A 88 -0.36 5.85 -11.19
C LEU A 88 0.33 5.03 -12.29
N LYS A 89 0.83 3.87 -11.90
CA LYS A 89 1.42 2.84 -12.78
C LYS A 89 0.43 1.75 -13.16
N THR A 90 -0.65 1.64 -12.41
CA THR A 90 -1.73 0.66 -12.60
C THR A 90 -3.06 1.36 -12.34
N PRO A 91 -4.19 0.73 -12.70
CA PRO A 91 -5.47 1.09 -12.10
C PRO A 91 -5.32 1.18 -10.56
N SER A 92 -5.97 2.18 -9.96
CA SER A 92 -6.03 2.32 -8.51
C SER A 92 -6.87 1.20 -7.88
N ALA A 93 -7.01 1.15 -6.55
CA ALA A 93 -7.87 0.16 -5.90
C ALA A 93 -9.35 0.32 -6.29
N ILE A 94 -9.83 1.55 -6.48
CA ILE A 94 -11.20 1.84 -6.92
C ILE A 94 -11.37 1.41 -8.38
N ASP A 95 -10.43 1.78 -9.26
CA ASP A 95 -10.50 1.42 -10.68
C ASP A 95 -10.40 -0.09 -10.88
N THR A 96 -9.52 -0.76 -10.12
CA THR A 96 -9.34 -2.21 -10.15
C THR A 96 -10.64 -2.91 -9.75
N ALA A 97 -11.28 -2.47 -8.67
CA ALA A 97 -12.54 -3.04 -8.24
C ALA A 97 -13.66 -2.82 -9.26
N ALA A 98 -13.75 -1.64 -9.88
CA ALA A 98 -14.73 -1.37 -10.92
C ALA A 98 -14.51 -2.27 -12.15
N LEU A 99 -13.25 -2.46 -12.58
CA LEU A 99 -12.94 -3.39 -13.68
C LEU A 99 -13.26 -4.84 -13.32
N GLN A 100 -12.99 -5.26 -12.07
CA GLN A 100 -13.32 -6.60 -11.59
C GLN A 100 -14.82 -6.83 -11.48
N GLU A 101 -15.61 -5.79 -11.21
CA GLU A 101 -17.09 -5.88 -11.26
C GLU A 101 -17.58 -6.13 -12.69
N ILE A 102 -16.97 -5.48 -13.68
CA ILE A 102 -17.37 -5.61 -15.09
C ILE A 102 -16.92 -6.95 -15.68
N TYR A 103 -15.69 -7.37 -15.39
CA TYR A 103 -15.02 -8.47 -16.10
C TYR A 103 -14.70 -9.69 -15.23
N GLY A 104 -14.91 -9.60 -13.93
CA GLY A 104 -14.46 -10.59 -12.94
C GLY A 104 -12.97 -10.43 -12.57
N PRO A 105 -12.59 -10.85 -11.35
CA PRO A 105 -11.19 -10.87 -10.94
C PRO A 105 -10.40 -11.96 -11.68
N ASN A 106 -9.18 -11.60 -12.14
CA ASN A 106 -8.27 -12.57 -12.73
C ASN A 106 -7.49 -13.32 -11.64
N MET A 107 -7.92 -14.54 -11.35
CA MET A 107 -7.33 -15.40 -10.30
C MET A 107 -6.06 -16.16 -10.73
N GLN A 108 -5.48 -15.83 -11.88
CA GLN A 108 -4.27 -16.48 -12.41
C GLN A 108 -3.01 -15.61 -12.35
N ILE A 109 -3.13 -14.37 -11.85
CA ILE A 109 -2.03 -13.42 -11.72
C ILE A 109 -1.45 -13.51 -10.31
N ALA A 110 -0.12 -13.53 -10.21
CA ALA A 110 0.60 -13.49 -8.94
C ALA A 110 0.01 -14.52 -7.94
N THR A 111 0.18 -15.81 -8.25
CA THR A 111 -0.35 -16.93 -7.45
C THR A 111 0.73 -17.62 -6.61
N GLY A 112 1.94 -17.06 -6.60
CA GLY A 112 3.08 -17.58 -5.85
C GLY A 112 3.54 -16.55 -4.83
N ASN A 113 4.57 -16.87 -4.07
CA ASN A 113 5.06 -15.94 -3.04
C ASN A 113 5.76 -14.73 -3.69
N ASN A 114 5.11 -13.58 -3.64
CA ASN A 114 5.54 -12.35 -4.28
C ASN A 114 6.15 -11.36 -3.29
N VAL A 115 7.13 -10.58 -3.76
CA VAL A 115 7.79 -9.52 -2.97
C VAL A 115 7.64 -8.18 -3.68
N TYR A 116 6.89 -7.28 -3.05
CA TYR A 116 6.61 -5.92 -3.51
C TYR A 116 7.54 -4.93 -2.81
N SER A 117 8.61 -4.52 -3.51
CA SER A 117 9.64 -3.64 -2.93
C SER A 117 9.26 -2.17 -3.04
N LEU A 118 9.31 -1.42 -1.93
CA LEU A 118 9.03 0.01 -1.90
C LEU A 118 10.10 0.81 -2.66
N PRO A 119 9.69 1.83 -3.45
CA PRO A 119 10.64 2.77 -4.02
C PRO A 119 11.28 3.63 -2.91
N THR A 120 12.56 3.94 -3.08
CA THR A 120 13.36 4.66 -2.07
C THR A 120 13.71 6.10 -2.47
N ALA A 121 13.34 6.52 -3.67
CA ALA A 121 13.67 7.84 -4.21
C ALA A 121 12.62 8.31 -5.23
N ASN A 122 12.54 9.63 -5.42
CA ASN A 122 11.70 10.25 -6.44
C ASN A 122 12.45 10.37 -7.77
N VAL A 123 12.39 9.30 -8.55
CA VAL A 123 13.04 9.21 -9.88
C VAL A 123 12.03 8.75 -10.93
N LYS A 124 12.34 8.98 -12.20
CA LYS A 124 11.58 8.43 -13.32
C LYS A 124 11.32 6.93 -13.14
N GLY A 125 10.06 6.50 -13.23
CA GLY A 125 9.64 5.12 -12.89
C GLY A 125 9.00 4.96 -11.50
N THR A 126 9.16 5.96 -10.63
CA THR A 126 8.51 6.01 -9.31
C THR A 126 7.05 6.39 -9.49
N GLY A 127 6.16 5.69 -8.80
CA GLY A 127 4.72 5.92 -8.91
C GLY A 127 3.92 5.00 -8.02
N TRP A 128 2.61 5.10 -8.12
CA TRP A 128 1.66 4.34 -7.30
C TRP A 128 1.19 3.10 -8.03
N THR A 129 1.20 1.96 -7.34
CA THR A 129 0.73 0.67 -7.87
C THR A 129 -0.30 0.10 -6.91
N THR A 130 -1.42 -0.36 -7.43
CA THR A 130 -2.35 -1.20 -6.65
C THR A 130 -1.93 -2.64 -6.83
N ILE A 131 -1.72 -3.34 -5.72
CA ILE A 131 -1.43 -4.77 -5.71
C ILE A 131 -2.75 -5.51 -5.89
N TRP A 132 -2.85 -6.24 -6.99
CA TRP A 132 -3.74 -7.37 -7.15
C TRP A 132 -2.88 -8.63 -7.17
N ASP A 133 -3.07 -9.45 -6.16
CA ASP A 133 -2.41 -10.74 -5.96
C ASP A 133 -3.50 -11.77 -5.66
N ALA A 134 -3.46 -12.91 -6.36
CA ALA A 134 -4.50 -13.94 -6.32
C ALA A 134 -4.15 -15.10 -5.39
N GLY A 135 -2.98 -15.10 -4.77
CA GLY A 135 -2.62 -16.02 -3.71
C GLY A 135 -1.13 -16.27 -3.61
N GLY A 136 -0.73 -16.90 -2.52
CA GLY A 136 0.67 -17.02 -2.18
C GLY A 136 0.86 -16.65 -0.71
N ILE A 137 2.12 -16.42 -0.36
CA ILE A 137 2.52 -15.80 0.90
C ILE A 137 3.39 -14.60 0.52
N ASP A 138 2.79 -13.42 0.60
CA ASP A 138 3.29 -12.24 -0.07
C ASP A 138 3.87 -11.24 0.90
N THR A 139 4.77 -10.40 0.41
CA THR A 139 5.53 -9.47 1.25
C THR A 139 5.60 -8.08 0.64
N ILE A 140 5.19 -7.06 1.39
CA ILE A 140 5.61 -5.68 1.10
C ILE A 140 6.93 -5.40 1.82
N SER A 141 7.95 -4.99 1.07
CA SER A 141 9.31 -4.86 1.59
C SER A 141 9.86 -3.43 1.44
N GLY A 142 10.07 -2.79 2.58
CA GLY A 142 10.87 -1.58 2.77
C GLY A 142 12.34 -1.86 3.11
N ALA A 143 12.84 -3.09 2.95
CA ALA A 143 14.19 -3.49 3.39
C ALA A 143 15.34 -2.65 2.82
N ARG A 144 15.11 -1.94 1.70
CA ARG A 144 16.07 -1.04 1.04
C ARG A 144 15.95 0.41 1.49
N SER A 145 14.92 0.75 2.26
CA SER A 145 14.62 2.10 2.70
C SER A 145 15.56 2.53 3.82
N THR A 146 16.18 3.69 3.63
CA THR A 146 17.03 4.35 4.63
C THR A 146 16.28 5.42 5.42
N LEU A 147 15.06 5.75 5.02
CA LEU A 147 14.15 6.67 5.70
C LEU A 147 12.92 5.89 6.22
N PRO A 148 12.19 6.44 7.20
CA PRO A 148 10.98 5.83 7.74
C PRO A 148 10.01 5.38 6.65
N VAL A 149 9.53 4.13 6.76
CA VAL A 149 8.44 3.60 5.95
C VAL A 149 7.16 3.49 6.77
N SER A 150 6.03 3.68 6.10
CA SER A 150 4.71 3.30 6.58
C SER A 150 4.22 2.17 5.69
N ILE A 151 3.99 0.98 6.24
CA ILE A 151 3.45 -0.18 5.53
C ILE A 151 2.12 -0.57 6.18
N ASN A 152 1.09 -0.77 5.37
CA ASN A 152 -0.21 -1.21 5.82
C ASN A 152 -0.71 -2.34 4.91
N LEU A 153 -0.96 -3.51 5.51
CA LEU A 153 -1.33 -4.75 4.81
C LEU A 153 -2.84 -4.90 4.61
N ASN A 154 -3.64 -3.88 4.95
CA ASN A 154 -5.08 -3.91 4.75
C ASN A 154 -5.45 -3.54 3.31
N GLN A 155 -6.31 -4.37 2.72
CA GLN A 155 -6.94 -4.09 1.43
C GLN A 155 -7.87 -2.86 1.49
N ALA A 156 -8.15 -2.29 0.33
CA ALA A 156 -9.21 -1.30 0.17
C ALA A 156 -10.57 -1.86 0.61
N SER A 157 -11.27 -1.14 1.49
CA SER A 157 -12.59 -1.59 1.96
C SER A 157 -13.69 -1.36 0.92
N LEU A 158 -13.51 -0.31 0.09
CA LEU A 158 -14.49 0.24 -0.86
C LEU A 158 -15.84 0.61 -0.21
N LYS A 159 -15.86 0.75 1.13
CA LYS A 159 -17.08 1.04 1.87
C LYS A 159 -17.37 2.54 1.84
N VAL A 160 -18.58 2.91 1.43
CA VAL A 160 -19.03 4.31 1.50
C VAL A 160 -18.99 4.79 2.95
N GLY A 161 -18.40 5.97 3.18
CA GLY A 161 -18.22 6.56 4.50
C GLY A 161 -16.96 6.11 5.26
N ASP A 162 -16.15 5.21 4.69
CA ASP A 162 -14.83 4.89 5.25
C ASP A 162 -13.77 5.87 4.71
N PRO A 163 -13.05 6.62 5.58
CA PRO A 163 -11.98 7.52 5.15
C PRO A 163 -10.79 6.82 4.46
N ASN A 164 -10.70 5.48 4.55
CA ASN A 164 -9.69 4.66 3.88
C ASN A 164 -10.31 3.72 2.83
N ALA A 165 -11.52 4.01 2.33
CA ALA A 165 -12.19 3.15 1.36
C ALA A 165 -11.35 2.83 0.12
N ALA A 166 -10.54 3.79 -0.34
CA ALA A 166 -9.65 3.64 -1.49
C ALA A 166 -8.34 2.88 -1.19
N GLY A 167 -8.18 2.36 0.03
CA GLY A 167 -6.99 1.64 0.48
C GLY A 167 -6.01 2.50 1.26
N TYR A 168 -5.03 1.81 1.86
CA TYR A 168 -3.96 2.42 2.64
C TYR A 168 -2.68 2.49 1.81
N PHE A 169 -1.96 3.61 1.92
CA PHE A 169 -0.67 3.74 1.23
C PHE A 169 0.47 3.12 2.05
N SER A 170 1.15 2.16 1.43
CA SER A 170 2.46 1.68 1.85
C SER A 170 3.55 2.44 1.10
N ARG A 171 4.43 3.16 1.80
CA ARG A 171 5.47 4.02 1.19
C ARG A 171 6.64 4.32 2.13
N GLN A 172 7.77 4.72 1.55
CA GLN A 172 8.80 5.49 2.26
C GLN A 172 8.39 6.97 2.38
N ILE A 173 8.72 7.61 3.49
CA ILE A 173 8.48 9.05 3.67
C ILE A 173 9.19 9.86 2.57
N ASN A 174 8.55 10.94 2.14
CA ASN A 174 8.99 11.83 1.06
C ASN A 174 9.14 11.17 -0.32
N VAL A 175 8.72 9.92 -0.49
CA VAL A 175 8.65 9.26 -1.80
C VAL A 175 7.22 9.26 -2.30
N TYR A 176 7.00 9.79 -3.50
CA TYR A 176 5.70 9.86 -4.16
C TYR A 176 5.41 8.58 -4.93
N GLY A 177 5.57 7.43 -4.28
CA GLY A 177 5.32 6.14 -4.89
C GLY A 177 5.30 5.05 -3.84
N GLY A 178 4.70 3.92 -4.21
CA GLY A 178 4.43 2.83 -3.29
C GLY A 178 3.19 2.07 -3.69
N PHE A 179 2.54 1.47 -2.70
CA PHE A 179 1.48 0.49 -2.92
C PHE A 179 0.19 0.84 -2.19
N THR A 180 -0.93 0.55 -2.84
CA THR A 180 -2.20 0.23 -2.20
C THR A 180 -2.53 -1.25 -2.47
N ILE A 181 -3.49 -1.82 -1.75
CA ILE A 181 -3.90 -3.22 -1.92
C ILE A 181 -5.35 -3.24 -2.41
N ALA A 182 -5.61 -3.94 -3.51
CA ALA A 182 -6.95 -4.10 -4.06
C ALA A 182 -7.85 -4.92 -3.11
N LYS A 183 -9.16 -4.68 -3.17
CA LYS A 183 -10.13 -5.51 -2.47
C LYS A 183 -10.03 -6.96 -2.96
N GLY A 184 -10.05 -7.92 -2.05
CA GLY A 184 -9.90 -9.34 -2.34
C GLY A 184 -8.46 -9.87 -2.29
N THR A 185 -7.46 -8.99 -2.26
CA THR A 185 -6.06 -9.39 -2.07
C THR A 185 -5.69 -9.45 -0.59
N VAL A 186 -4.89 -10.46 -0.22
CA VAL A 186 -4.29 -10.60 1.11
C VAL A 186 -2.77 -10.49 0.94
N ILE A 187 -2.13 -9.76 1.84
CA ILE A 187 -0.67 -9.72 1.95
C ILE A 187 -0.31 -10.15 3.37
N GLU A 188 0.51 -11.18 3.50
CA GLU A 188 0.80 -11.82 4.78
C GLU A 188 1.92 -11.10 5.53
N ASN A 189 2.90 -10.55 4.82
CA ASN A 189 4.15 -10.14 5.45
C ASN A 189 4.54 -8.70 5.13
N ALA A 190 5.27 -8.10 6.07
CA ALA A 190 5.90 -6.80 5.88
C ALA A 190 7.32 -6.81 6.44
N ILE A 191 8.22 -6.10 5.74
CA ILE A 191 9.59 -5.87 6.18
C ILE A 191 9.85 -4.36 6.15
N GLY A 192 10.21 -3.77 7.29
CA GLY A 192 10.66 -2.39 7.41
C GLY A 192 12.07 -2.17 6.87
N GLY A 193 12.53 -0.93 6.93
CA GLY A 193 13.84 -0.47 6.49
C GLY A 193 14.85 -0.34 7.63
N GLY A 194 15.70 0.67 7.51
CA GLY A 194 16.77 0.99 8.47
C GLY A 194 16.44 2.13 9.43
N SER A 195 15.17 2.53 9.54
CA SER A 195 14.70 3.70 10.29
C SER A 195 13.50 3.34 11.18
N ASN A 196 13.00 4.29 11.97
CA ASN A 196 11.80 4.07 12.80
C ASN A 196 10.56 3.94 11.91
N ASP A 197 10.07 2.71 11.74
CA ASP A 197 9.01 2.41 10.79
C ASP A 197 7.64 2.23 11.45
N LEU A 198 6.58 2.39 10.66
CA LEU A 198 5.21 2.05 11.05
C LEU A 198 4.73 0.89 10.19
N ILE A 199 4.40 -0.24 10.81
CA ILE A 199 3.88 -1.41 10.11
C ILE A 199 2.57 -1.85 10.74
N VAL A 200 1.53 -1.93 9.92
CA VAL A 200 0.18 -2.40 10.31
C VAL A 200 -0.17 -3.63 9.49
N GLY A 201 -0.38 -4.76 10.17
CA GLY A 201 -0.91 -6.00 9.65
C GLY A 201 -2.39 -5.92 9.29
N ASN A 202 -3.03 -7.06 9.09
CA ASN A 202 -4.43 -7.16 8.69
C ASN A 202 -5.16 -8.19 9.57
N ALA A 203 -6.32 -8.67 9.13
CA ALA A 203 -7.10 -9.64 9.90
C ALA A 203 -6.50 -11.07 9.88
N GLY A 204 -5.57 -11.35 8.97
CA GLY A 204 -4.88 -12.64 8.80
C GLY A 204 -3.69 -12.80 9.74
N ALA A 205 -3.01 -13.95 9.64
CA ALA A 205 -1.77 -14.16 10.39
C ALA A 205 -0.61 -13.49 9.65
N ASN A 206 0.05 -12.52 10.30
CA ASN A 206 1.13 -11.76 9.66
C ASN A 206 2.51 -12.07 10.22
N VAL A 207 3.53 -11.97 9.36
CA VAL A 207 4.93 -11.84 9.80
C VAL A 207 5.40 -10.40 9.58
N LEU A 208 5.59 -9.67 10.66
CA LEU A 208 5.93 -8.25 10.66
C LEU A 208 7.37 -8.07 11.16
N ASN A 209 8.28 -7.77 10.26
CA ASN A 209 9.68 -7.48 10.58
C ASN A 209 9.91 -5.98 10.57
N GLY A 210 10.20 -5.38 11.73
CA GLY A 210 10.43 -3.95 11.85
C GLY A 210 11.69 -3.46 11.14
N GLY A 211 12.68 -4.34 10.94
CA GLY A 211 13.98 -3.92 10.42
C GLY A 211 14.87 -3.37 11.53
N LEU A 212 15.65 -2.33 11.23
CA LEU A 212 16.44 -1.60 12.22
C LEU A 212 15.70 -0.33 12.60
N GLY A 213 15.73 0.07 13.86
CA GLY A 213 15.08 1.30 14.32
C GLY A 213 14.17 1.04 15.52
N ASN A 214 13.48 2.10 15.95
CA ASN A 214 12.42 2.03 16.94
C ASN A 214 11.07 1.95 16.21
N ASP A 215 10.64 0.74 15.89
CA ASP A 215 9.50 0.51 15.02
C ASP A 215 8.18 0.40 15.79
N THR A 216 7.09 0.83 15.15
CA THR A 216 5.72 0.61 15.63
C THR A 216 5.08 -0.48 14.80
N LEU A 217 4.90 -1.67 15.38
CA LEU A 217 4.28 -2.82 14.72
C LEU A 217 2.90 -3.11 15.33
N LYS A 218 1.88 -3.28 14.49
CA LYS A 218 0.52 -3.64 14.90
C LYS A 218 0.04 -4.82 14.06
N GLY A 219 -0.24 -5.96 14.69
CA GLY A 219 -0.73 -7.16 13.98
C GLY A 219 -2.19 -7.04 13.51
N LEU A 220 -3.03 -6.44 14.36
CA LEU A 220 -4.50 -6.42 14.26
C LEU A 220 -5.13 -7.78 14.56
N GLY A 221 -5.62 -8.51 13.56
CA GLY A 221 -6.26 -9.82 13.75
C GLY A 221 -5.25 -10.96 13.67
N GLY A 222 -5.74 -12.20 13.62
CA GLY A 222 -4.88 -13.36 13.36
C GLY A 222 -3.88 -13.73 14.46
N ARG A 223 -2.91 -14.58 14.09
CA ARG A 223 -1.81 -15.05 14.94
C ARG A 223 -0.50 -14.54 14.37
N ASP A 224 -0.05 -13.39 14.85
CA ASP A 224 1.09 -12.69 14.27
C ASP A 224 2.43 -13.08 14.87
N VAL A 225 3.48 -12.91 14.06
CA VAL A 225 4.89 -13.01 14.45
C VAL A 225 5.54 -11.66 14.23
N PHE A 226 6.10 -11.08 15.29
CA PHE A 226 6.86 -9.84 15.24
C PHE A 226 8.36 -10.14 15.31
N LEU A 227 9.12 -9.64 14.33
CA LEU A 227 10.57 -9.80 14.24
C LEU A 227 11.26 -8.45 14.49
N PHE A 228 12.20 -8.43 15.42
CA PHE A 228 13.01 -7.27 15.77
C PHE A 228 14.49 -7.60 15.56
N LYS A 229 15.27 -6.72 14.89
CA LYS A 229 16.72 -6.91 14.73
C LYS A 229 17.55 -6.48 15.95
N SER A 230 16.93 -5.80 16.91
CA SER A 230 17.52 -5.45 18.22
C SER A 230 16.60 -5.90 19.34
N SER A 231 17.16 -6.17 20.53
CA SER A 231 16.37 -6.56 21.70
C SER A 231 15.34 -5.46 22.03
N PRO A 232 14.04 -5.81 22.15
CA PRO A 232 13.02 -4.83 22.54
C PRO A 232 13.39 -4.17 23.87
N ASN A 233 13.34 -2.84 23.96
CA ASN A 233 13.51 -2.11 25.22
C ASN A 233 12.37 -1.10 25.43
N SER A 234 12.19 -0.64 26.68
CA SER A 234 11.10 0.26 27.08
C SER A 234 11.07 1.59 26.32
N ASN A 235 12.16 1.98 25.66
CA ASN A 235 12.28 3.24 24.93
C ASN A 235 11.98 3.08 23.43
N THR A 236 11.90 1.85 22.91
CA THR A 236 11.55 1.55 21.51
C THR A 236 10.07 1.20 21.33
N ASN A 237 9.33 0.93 22.41
CA ASN A 237 7.91 0.60 22.39
C ASN A 237 7.05 1.85 22.60
N GLY A 238 6.77 2.57 21.52
CA GLY A 238 5.72 3.59 21.52
C GLY A 238 4.38 2.97 21.91
N THR A 239 3.77 3.49 22.95
CA THR A 239 2.49 3.05 23.54
C THR A 239 1.33 3.23 22.56
N GLY A 240 1.18 2.32 21.61
CA GLY A 240 -0.03 2.17 20.79
C GLY A 240 -0.79 0.94 21.29
N SER A 241 -1.90 1.16 22.00
CA SER A 241 -2.74 0.12 22.59
C SER A 241 -3.02 -1.06 21.65
N SER A 242 -2.33 -2.18 21.89
CA SER A 242 -2.73 -3.57 21.64
C SER A 242 -1.72 -4.48 22.36
N THR A 243 -2.06 -4.82 23.61
CA THR A 243 -1.74 -6.08 24.31
C THR A 243 -0.50 -6.84 23.84
N THR A 244 0.70 -6.44 24.29
CA THR A 244 1.90 -7.28 24.21
C THR A 244 1.78 -8.41 25.25
N THR A 245 1.01 -9.45 24.95
CA THR A 245 1.00 -10.68 25.76
C THR A 245 2.13 -11.59 25.29
N TRP A 246 3.28 -11.49 25.95
CA TRP A 246 4.35 -12.49 25.83
C TRP A 246 3.87 -13.81 26.42
N ARG A 247 3.54 -14.80 25.58
CA ARG A 247 3.45 -16.19 26.00
C ARG A 247 4.71 -16.93 25.59
N ALA A 248 5.67 -17.01 26.51
CA ALA A 248 6.72 -18.01 26.44
C ALA A 248 6.08 -19.41 26.55
N THR A 249 6.08 -20.20 25.46
CA THR A 249 5.71 -21.62 25.54
C THR A 249 6.91 -22.43 26.03
N ARG A 250 6.71 -23.19 27.11
CA ARG A 250 7.72 -23.88 27.93
C ARG A 250 8.42 -25.10 27.29
N SER A 251 8.54 -25.26 25.98
CA SER A 251 9.08 -26.55 25.50
C SER A 251 10.61 -26.68 25.54
N ASN A 252 11.42 -25.60 25.59
CA ASN A 252 12.88 -25.73 25.51
C ASN A 252 13.72 -24.95 26.55
N TRP A 253 13.17 -24.55 27.71
CA TRP A 253 14.01 -24.04 28.80
C TRP A 253 14.69 -25.20 29.55
N ARG A 254 15.93 -25.54 29.18
CA ARG A 254 16.87 -26.27 30.06
C ARG A 254 17.78 -25.27 30.76
N GLY A 255 17.32 -24.79 31.91
CA GLY A 255 18.12 -24.01 32.85
C GLY A 255 17.67 -24.32 34.27
N HIS A 256 18.15 -25.44 34.81
CA HIS A 256 18.04 -25.77 36.23
C HIS A 256 18.86 -24.75 37.03
N ILE A 257 18.20 -23.95 37.87
CA ILE A 257 18.82 -23.38 39.07
C ILE A 257 17.79 -23.49 40.20
N SER A 258 17.94 -24.51 41.05
CA SER A 258 17.31 -24.51 42.37
C SER A 258 18.34 -24.04 43.38
N ALA A 259 18.15 -22.86 43.96
CA ALA A 259 18.76 -22.49 45.22
C ALA A 259 17.64 -22.37 46.26
N ARG A 260 17.67 -23.29 47.21
CA ARG A 260 16.75 -23.42 48.35
C ARG A 260 16.91 -22.19 49.26
N SER A 261 15.82 -21.57 49.65
CA SER A 261 15.81 -20.53 50.68
C SER A 261 16.32 -21.09 52.01
N ARG A 262 17.27 -20.40 52.65
CA ARG A 262 17.61 -20.61 54.07
C ARG A 262 16.55 -19.89 54.92
N PRO A 263 15.90 -20.54 55.90
CA PRO A 263 15.17 -19.83 56.94
C PRO A 263 16.17 -19.21 57.93
N SER A 264 15.84 -18.00 58.36
CA SER A 264 16.47 -17.28 59.47
C SER A 264 16.40 -18.09 60.77
N ALA A 265 17.53 -18.19 61.46
CA ALA A 265 17.56 -18.53 62.88
C ALA A 265 18.54 -17.56 63.57
N GLU A 266 17.98 -16.67 64.38
CA GLU A 266 18.59 -16.15 65.61
C GLU A 266 17.50 -16.32 66.69
N PRO A 267 17.87 -16.46 67.98
CA PRO A 267 19.12 -16.04 68.63
C PRO A 267 20.11 -17.15 68.97
#